data_AF-A0A3A0URE7-F1
#
_entry.id   AF-A0A3A0URE7-F1
#
_cell.length_a   1.000
_cell.length_b   1.000
_cell.length_c   1.000
_cell.angle_alpha   90.00
_cell.angle_beta   90.00
_cell.angle_gamma   90.00
#
_symmetry.space_group_name_H-M   'P 1'
#
loop_
_entity.id
_entity.type
_entity.pdbx_description
1 polymer ?
#
loop_
_entity_poly.entity_id
_entity_poly.type
_entity_poly.pdbx_seq_one_letter_code
_entity_poly.pdbx_strand_id
1 'polypeptide(L)'
;NDDVASSKDIDDRRGIAGELLVYKAAGAAADFGYDLEEVRRIAQLANDQTRSMGIGLSPCYLPQTGKPSFDLKDNEMEIGLGHHGEPGIEKTTIRTAKETVQVIMQNILKEDIYHAEDDVVVLINGLGATSQMELYITNKEVDAILKDNHINTYRTFIGNFITSMEMGGFSITLMKVDDTLKRCIDHPIDCPNFKVI
;
A
#
# COMPACT_ATOMS: atom_id res chain seq x y z
N ASN A 1 7.71 3.65 6.72
CA ASN A 1 7.98 2.34 7.38
C ASN A 1 6.65 1.60 7.57
N ASP A 2 5.87 1.56 6.51
CA ASP A 2 4.48 1.13 6.48
C ASP A 2 4.35 -0.40 6.32
N ASP A 3 5.38 -1.10 5.88
CA ASP A 3 5.32 -2.52 5.56
C ASP A 3 5.31 -3.43 6.81
N VAL A 4 4.11 -3.87 7.20
CA VAL A 4 3.89 -4.71 8.39
C VAL A 4 4.49 -6.11 8.28
N ALA A 5 4.84 -6.57 7.08
CA ALA A 5 5.41 -7.89 6.87
C ALA A 5 6.92 -7.94 7.15
N SER A 6 7.59 -6.78 7.08
CA SER A 6 9.06 -6.72 7.01
C SER A 6 9.76 -6.81 8.36
N SER A 7 9.18 -6.24 9.41
CA SER A 7 9.72 -6.28 10.77
C SER A 7 8.61 -6.06 11.80
N LYS A 8 8.81 -6.63 13.00
CA LYS A 8 7.99 -6.32 14.17
C LYS A 8 8.33 -4.96 14.78
N ASP A 9 9.59 -4.54 14.64
CA ASP A 9 10.03 -3.20 15.05
C ASP A 9 9.71 -2.23 13.91
N ILE A 10 8.93 -1.19 14.22
CA ILE A 10 8.47 -0.22 13.23
C ILE A 10 9.63 0.56 12.60
N ASP A 11 10.73 0.77 13.33
CA ASP A 11 11.89 1.52 12.83
C ASP A 11 12.70 0.72 11.81
N ASP A 12 12.60 -0.61 11.86
CA ASP A 12 13.26 -1.54 10.93
C ASP A 12 12.38 -1.94 9.74
N ARG A 13 11.13 -1.43 9.66
CA ARG A 13 10.23 -1.78 8.57
C ARG A 13 10.59 -1.10 7.26
N ARG A 14 10.42 -1.85 6.17
CA ARG A 14 10.49 -1.31 4.80
C ARG A 14 9.45 -0.19 4.61
N GLY A 15 9.78 0.75 3.73
CA GLY A 15 8.79 1.62 3.09
C GLY A 15 8.31 0.98 1.80
N ILE A 16 7.00 0.91 1.56
CA ILE A 16 6.42 0.44 0.29
C ILE A 16 5.39 1.45 -0.24
N ALA A 17 4.30 1.00 -0.85
CA ALA A 17 3.33 1.87 -1.53
C ALA A 17 2.70 2.98 -0.67
N GLY A 18 2.72 2.87 0.67
CA GLY A 18 2.20 3.90 1.56
C GLY A 18 2.95 5.24 1.47
N GLU A 19 4.18 5.24 0.96
CA GLU A 19 4.92 6.48 0.70
C GLU A 19 4.16 7.44 -0.21
N LEU A 20 3.34 6.94 -1.15
CA LEU A 20 2.52 7.79 -2.02
C LEU A 20 1.58 8.70 -1.20
N LEU A 21 0.96 8.15 -0.16
CA LEU A 21 0.03 8.89 0.70
C LEU A 21 0.78 9.89 1.60
N VAL A 22 2.00 9.53 2.03
CA VAL A 22 2.88 10.44 2.77
C VAL A 22 3.33 11.61 1.87
N TYR A 23 3.74 11.34 0.63
CA TYR A 23 4.07 12.37 -0.35
C TYR A 23 2.86 13.27 -0.63
N LYS A 24 1.66 12.69 -0.74
CA LYS A 24 0.44 13.46 -0.94
C LYS A 24 0.14 14.39 0.24
N ALA A 25 0.31 13.90 1.47
CA ALA A 25 0.10 14.69 2.67
C ALA A 25 1.13 15.83 2.81
N ALA A 26 2.42 15.51 2.65
CA ALA A 26 3.51 16.47 2.73
C ALA A 26 3.42 17.53 1.62
N GLY A 27 3.13 17.12 0.38
CA GLY A 27 2.99 18.02 -0.75
C GLY A 27 1.81 18.99 -0.59
N ALA A 28 0.67 18.50 -0.10
CA ALA A 28 -0.47 19.36 0.23
C ALA A 28 -0.13 20.36 1.35
N ALA A 29 0.51 19.90 2.43
CA ALA A 29 0.96 20.77 3.52
C ALA A 29 1.89 21.89 3.03
N ALA A 30 2.83 21.56 2.14
CA ALA A 30 3.74 22.54 1.54
C ALA A 30 2.97 23.56 0.67
N ASP A 31 2.00 23.09 -0.13
CA ASP A 31 1.20 23.96 -0.99
C ASP A 31 0.20 24.83 -0.21
N PHE A 32 -0.22 24.41 0.98
CA PHE A 32 -0.93 25.27 1.95
C PHE A 32 -0.07 26.43 2.48
N GLY A 33 1.24 26.44 2.20
CA GLY A 33 2.18 27.47 2.64
C GLY A 33 2.68 27.28 4.06
N TYR A 34 2.58 26.06 4.62
CA TYR A 34 3.13 25.75 5.93
C TYR A 34 4.67 25.75 5.93
N ASP A 35 5.26 25.99 7.09
CA ASP A 35 6.71 25.91 7.27
C ASP A 35 7.21 24.46 7.30
N LEU A 36 8.54 24.30 7.27
CA LEU A 36 9.18 22.98 7.19
C LEU A 36 8.83 22.08 8.38
N GLU A 37 8.73 22.65 9.59
CA GLU A 37 8.41 21.85 10.78
C GLU A 37 6.99 21.31 10.70
N GLU A 38 6.04 22.12 10.24
CA GLU A 38 4.66 21.68 10.09
C GLU A 38 4.48 20.69 8.92
N VAL A 39 5.18 20.90 7.79
CA VAL A 39 5.22 19.91 6.70
C VAL A 39 5.76 18.57 7.19
N ARG A 40 6.85 18.59 7.94
CA ARG A 40 7.43 17.39 8.55
C ARG A 40 6.45 16.74 9.52
N ARG A 41 5.78 17.51 10.37
CA ARG A 41 4.79 16.99 11.33
C ARG A 41 3.64 16.26 10.63
N ILE A 42 3.12 16.84 9.54
CA ILE A 42 2.03 16.22 8.75
C ILE A 42 2.52 14.98 7.99
N ALA A 43 3.72 15.02 7.41
CA ALA A 43 4.33 13.86 6.77
C ALA A 43 4.51 12.70 7.77
N GLN A 44 5.00 13.01 8.98
CA GLN A 44 5.14 12.02 10.04
C GLN A 44 3.78 11.48 10.47
N LEU A 45 2.77 12.35 10.67
CA LEU A 45 1.41 11.93 10.99
C LEU A 45 0.86 10.96 9.92
N ALA A 46 1.02 11.27 8.64
CA ALA A 46 0.60 10.39 7.55
C ALA A 46 1.32 9.03 7.62
N ASN A 47 2.64 9.02 7.83
CA ASN A 47 3.42 7.80 7.94
C ASN A 47 2.99 6.95 9.16
N ASP A 48 2.80 7.58 10.32
CA ASP A 48 2.40 6.90 11.55
C ASP A 48 1.02 6.23 11.44
N GLN A 49 0.13 6.81 10.64
CA GLN A 49 -1.23 6.31 10.38
C GLN A 49 -1.32 5.34 9.19
N THR A 50 -0.21 5.04 8.52
CA THR A 50 -0.18 4.23 7.29
C THR A 50 0.42 2.85 7.53
N ARG A 51 -0.28 1.80 7.07
CA ARG A 51 0.20 0.42 7.08
C ARG A 51 -0.09 -0.23 5.74
N SER A 52 0.85 -1.05 5.29
CA SER A 52 0.83 -1.68 3.98
C SER A 52 1.35 -3.11 4.06
N MET A 53 0.90 -3.94 3.12
CA MET A 53 1.49 -5.25 2.89
C MET A 53 1.22 -5.69 1.45
N GLY A 54 2.21 -6.33 0.83
CA GLY A 54 2.16 -6.77 -0.57
C GLY A 54 2.29 -8.27 -0.77
N ILE A 55 2.10 -8.68 -2.02
CA ILE A 55 2.33 -10.04 -2.51
C ILE A 55 3.06 -9.99 -3.85
N GLY A 56 3.85 -11.02 -4.12
CA GLY A 56 4.47 -11.29 -5.42
C GLY A 56 3.90 -12.56 -6.06
N LEU A 57 3.58 -12.49 -7.36
CA LEU A 57 3.12 -13.60 -8.21
C LEU A 57 4.14 -13.95 -9.30
N SER A 58 5.00 -13.01 -9.67
CA SER A 58 6.13 -13.25 -10.56
C SER A 58 7.23 -12.23 -10.27
N PRO A 59 8.51 -12.59 -10.45
CA PRO A 59 9.60 -11.65 -10.29
C PRO A 59 9.62 -10.60 -11.42
N CYS A 60 10.38 -9.54 -11.23
CA CYS A 60 10.86 -8.72 -12.33
C CYS A 60 12.25 -9.19 -12.79
N TYR A 61 12.61 -8.92 -14.04
CA TYR A 61 13.88 -9.29 -14.63
C TYR A 61 14.83 -8.11 -14.63
N LEU A 62 15.98 -8.28 -13.99
CA LEU A 62 16.99 -7.23 -13.90
C LEU A 62 17.61 -7.00 -15.29
N PRO A 63 17.50 -5.78 -15.88
CA PRO A 63 17.99 -5.52 -17.24
C PRO A 63 19.49 -5.81 -17.41
N GLN A 64 20.26 -5.65 -16.34
CA GLN A 64 21.72 -5.83 -16.34
C GLN A 64 22.14 -7.30 -16.44
N THR A 65 21.37 -8.22 -15.87
CA THR A 65 21.75 -9.64 -15.75
C THR A 65 20.84 -10.57 -16.55
N GLY A 66 19.65 -10.10 -16.94
CA GLY A 66 18.60 -10.91 -17.55
C GLY A 66 18.05 -11.99 -16.62
N LYS A 67 18.30 -11.87 -15.30
CA LYS A 67 17.87 -12.84 -14.28
C LYS A 67 16.68 -12.30 -13.48
N PRO A 68 15.81 -13.17 -12.96
CA PRO A 68 14.73 -12.76 -12.09
C PRO A 68 15.25 -12.18 -10.77
N SER A 69 14.51 -11.25 -10.17
CA SER A 69 14.79 -10.64 -8.87
C SER A 69 14.72 -11.64 -7.70
N PHE A 70 13.89 -12.68 -7.84
CA PHE A 70 13.75 -13.79 -6.91
C PHE A 70 13.19 -15.02 -7.65
N ASP A 71 13.33 -16.20 -7.05
CA ASP A 71 12.81 -17.45 -7.62
C ASP A 71 11.39 -17.75 -7.13
N LEU A 72 10.45 -17.98 -8.04
CA LEU A 72 9.08 -18.38 -7.74
C LEU A 72 8.60 -19.31 -8.86
N LYS A 73 7.98 -20.46 -8.51
CA LYS A 73 7.41 -21.35 -9.53
C LYS A 73 6.09 -20.80 -10.08
N ASP A 74 5.67 -21.26 -11.25
CA ASP A 74 4.47 -20.80 -11.95
C ASP A 74 3.16 -20.82 -11.13
N ASN A 75 3.05 -21.70 -10.13
CA ASN A 75 1.88 -21.83 -9.25
C ASN A 75 2.17 -21.42 -7.79
N GLU A 76 3.25 -20.67 -7.57
CA GLU A 76 3.61 -20.15 -6.25
C GLU A 76 3.34 -18.63 -6.18
N MET A 77 3.15 -18.14 -4.95
CA MET A 77 3.10 -16.74 -4.60
C MET A 77 3.92 -16.49 -3.34
N GLU A 78 4.36 -15.25 -3.15
CA GLU A 78 5.07 -14.83 -1.95
C GLU A 78 4.30 -13.71 -1.24
N ILE A 79 3.89 -13.98 0.00
CA ILE A 79 3.09 -13.07 0.83
C ILE A 79 4.02 -12.24 1.70
N GLY A 80 3.81 -10.92 1.73
CA GLY A 80 4.64 -9.97 2.46
C GLY A 80 5.92 -9.59 1.71
N LEU A 81 5.97 -9.82 0.39
CA LEU A 81 7.13 -9.50 -0.44
C LEU A 81 7.35 -7.98 -0.50
N GLY A 82 8.62 -7.55 -0.38
CA GLY A 82 9.02 -6.17 -0.55
C GLY A 82 9.05 -5.75 -2.02
N HIS A 83 8.91 -4.45 -2.29
CA HIS A 83 8.84 -3.94 -3.67
C HIS A 83 10.16 -4.06 -4.46
N HIS A 84 11.30 -4.47 -3.87
CA HIS A 84 12.49 -4.84 -4.64
C HIS A 84 12.70 -6.36 -4.74
N GLY A 85 11.70 -7.15 -4.35
CA GLY A 85 11.80 -8.60 -4.32
C GLY A 85 12.44 -9.14 -3.04
N GLU A 86 12.52 -8.33 -1.98
CA GLU A 86 12.97 -8.81 -0.67
C GLU A 86 11.98 -9.86 -0.15
N PRO A 87 12.47 -10.94 0.50
CA PRO A 87 11.63 -12.03 0.94
C PRO A 87 10.45 -11.58 1.80
N GLY A 88 9.34 -12.29 1.63
CA GLY A 88 8.14 -12.13 2.44
C GLY A 88 8.13 -13.03 3.67
N ILE A 89 6.95 -13.13 4.28
CA ILE A 89 6.72 -13.97 5.47
C ILE A 89 6.33 -15.41 5.10
N GLU A 90 5.82 -15.63 3.88
CA GLU A 90 5.35 -16.95 3.44
C GLU A 90 5.45 -17.10 1.92
N LYS A 91 6.05 -18.22 1.46
CA LYS A 91 5.93 -18.70 0.08
C LYS A 91 4.94 -19.86 0.05
N THR A 92 3.94 -19.78 -0.82
CA THR A 92 2.79 -20.70 -0.81
C THR A 92 2.24 -20.89 -2.21
N THR A 93 1.34 -21.86 -2.40
CA THR A 93 0.63 -22.01 -3.69
C THR A 93 -0.30 -20.82 -3.90
N ILE A 94 -0.48 -20.37 -5.15
CA ILE A 94 -1.40 -19.27 -5.48
C ILE A 94 -2.78 -19.54 -4.85
N ARG A 95 -3.27 -18.54 -4.10
CA ARG A 95 -4.58 -18.55 -3.45
C ARG A 95 -5.58 -17.74 -4.25
N THR A 96 -6.86 -17.84 -3.91
CA THR A 96 -7.86 -16.91 -4.44
C THR A 96 -7.58 -15.48 -3.98
N ALA A 97 -8.11 -14.49 -4.70
CA ALA A 97 -8.03 -13.08 -4.29
C ALA A 97 -8.60 -12.88 -2.87
N LYS A 98 -9.74 -13.50 -2.57
CA LYS A 98 -10.38 -13.43 -1.24
C LYS A 98 -9.45 -13.92 -0.12
N GLU A 99 -8.88 -15.12 -0.26
CA GLU A 99 -7.98 -15.69 0.75
C GLU A 99 -6.71 -14.86 0.90
N THR A 100 -6.17 -14.36 -0.21
CA THR A 100 -4.98 -13.51 -0.22
C THR A 100 -5.23 -12.20 0.52
N VAL A 101 -6.31 -11.50 0.18
CA VAL A 101 -6.69 -10.23 0.78
C VAL A 101 -7.02 -10.39 2.27
N GLN A 102 -7.65 -11.51 2.66
CA GLN A 102 -7.87 -11.83 4.07
C GLN A 102 -6.57 -11.88 4.85
N VAL A 103 -5.53 -12.56 4.35
CA VAL A 103 -4.23 -12.63 5.04
C VAL A 103 -3.56 -11.27 5.13
N ILE A 104 -3.57 -10.49 4.04
CA ILE A 104 -3.00 -9.14 4.04
C ILE A 104 -3.70 -8.24 5.05
N MET A 105 -5.02 -8.13 4.97
CA MET A 105 -5.81 -7.25 5.83
C MET A 105 -5.77 -7.68 7.29
N GLN A 106 -5.72 -8.99 7.59
CA GLN A 106 -5.50 -9.47 8.96
C GLN A 106 -4.18 -8.99 9.54
N ASN A 107 -3.10 -8.91 8.75
CA ASN A 107 -1.82 -8.41 9.26
C ASN A 107 -1.82 -6.89 9.41
N ILE A 108 -2.46 -6.15 8.48
CA ILE A 108 -2.61 -4.70 8.59
C ILE A 108 -3.45 -4.31 9.82
N LEU A 109 -4.61 -4.95 10.03
CA LEU A 109 -5.52 -4.62 11.12
C LEU A 109 -4.99 -5.04 12.50
N LYS A 110 -4.02 -5.97 12.57
CA LYS A 110 -3.33 -6.33 13.84
C LYS A 110 -2.49 -5.21 14.45
N GLU A 111 -2.19 -4.16 13.69
CA GLU A 111 -1.44 -2.99 14.17
C GLU A 111 -2.22 -2.14 15.19
N ASP A 112 -3.50 -2.45 15.41
CA ASP A 112 -4.36 -1.85 16.45
C ASP A 112 -4.44 -0.30 16.41
N ILE A 113 -4.35 0.27 15.21
CA ILE A 113 -4.57 1.71 14.97
C ILE A 113 -5.86 2.00 14.18
N TYR A 114 -6.55 0.95 13.72
CA TYR A 114 -7.79 1.03 12.94
C TYR A 114 -8.94 0.42 13.75
N HIS A 115 -9.96 1.23 14.05
CA HIS A 115 -11.09 0.88 14.89
C HIS A 115 -12.42 1.15 14.17
N ALA A 116 -13.51 0.58 14.68
CA ALA A 116 -14.84 0.84 14.15
C ALA A 116 -15.14 2.35 14.13
N GLU A 117 -15.85 2.80 13.09
CA GLU A 117 -16.18 4.18 12.74
C GLU A 117 -14.99 5.05 12.28
N ASP A 118 -13.75 4.54 12.29
CA ASP A 118 -12.62 5.26 11.70
C ASP A 118 -12.79 5.41 10.18
N ASP A 119 -12.31 6.54 9.68
CA ASP A 119 -12.17 6.79 8.25
C ASP A 119 -10.76 6.39 7.77
N VAL A 120 -10.69 5.63 6.69
CA VAL A 120 -9.43 5.23 6.06
C VAL A 120 -9.39 5.57 4.57
N VAL A 121 -8.21 5.96 4.10
CA VAL A 121 -7.87 5.94 2.68
C VAL A 121 -7.34 4.55 2.35
N VAL A 122 -7.90 3.95 1.30
CA VAL A 122 -7.46 2.67 0.74
C VAL A 122 -6.61 2.93 -0.50
N LEU A 123 -5.42 2.34 -0.56
CA LEU A 123 -4.60 2.32 -1.76
C LEU A 123 -4.35 0.87 -2.19
N ILE A 124 -4.83 0.53 -3.39
CA ILE A 124 -4.57 -0.74 -4.07
C ILE A 124 -3.55 -0.47 -5.16
N ASN A 125 -2.31 -0.90 -4.92
CA ASN A 125 -1.17 -0.61 -5.78
C ASN A 125 -0.70 -1.87 -6.50
N GLY A 126 -0.70 -1.87 -7.83
CA GLY A 126 -0.08 -2.94 -8.61
C GLY A 126 1.44 -2.78 -8.68
N LEU A 127 2.16 -3.91 -8.70
CA LEU A 127 3.63 -3.92 -8.74
C LEU A 127 4.20 -3.85 -10.17
N GLY A 128 3.35 -3.78 -11.19
CA GLY A 128 3.77 -3.69 -12.59
C GLY A 128 2.82 -4.43 -13.53
N ALA A 129 2.92 -5.76 -13.54
CA ALA A 129 2.22 -6.61 -14.52
C ALA A 129 0.79 -7.02 -14.13
N THR A 130 0.35 -6.75 -12.89
CA THR A 130 -1.02 -7.04 -12.47
C THR A 130 -2.00 -6.12 -13.19
N SER A 131 -3.03 -6.72 -13.78
CA SER A 131 -4.02 -5.98 -14.57
C SER A 131 -4.91 -5.11 -13.70
N GLN A 132 -5.42 -4.02 -14.28
CA GLN A 132 -6.35 -3.14 -13.60
C GLN A 132 -7.60 -3.88 -13.09
N MET A 133 -8.08 -4.89 -13.83
CA MET A 133 -9.22 -5.70 -13.43
C MET A 133 -8.94 -6.50 -12.15
N GLU A 134 -7.76 -7.09 -12.04
CA GLU A 134 -7.34 -7.81 -10.83
C GLU A 134 -7.25 -6.87 -9.63
N LEU A 135 -6.75 -5.64 -9.81
CA LEU A 135 -6.72 -4.63 -8.74
C LEU A 135 -8.14 -4.26 -8.27
N TYR A 136 -9.12 -4.16 -9.18
CA TYR A 136 -10.52 -3.94 -8.78
C TYR A 136 -11.12 -5.13 -8.03
N ILE A 137 -10.77 -6.37 -8.41
CA ILE A 137 -11.19 -7.57 -7.67
C ILE A 137 -10.59 -7.54 -6.26
N THR A 138 -9.31 -7.21 -6.12
CA THR A 138 -8.66 -7.02 -4.82
C THR A 138 -9.38 -5.96 -3.99
N ASN A 139 -9.71 -4.80 -4.57
CA ASN A 139 -10.42 -3.74 -3.87
C ASN A 139 -11.78 -4.18 -3.34
N LYS A 140 -12.54 -4.95 -4.13
CA LYS A 140 -13.84 -5.50 -3.71
C LYS A 140 -13.71 -6.34 -2.44
N GLU A 141 -12.67 -7.17 -2.34
CA GLU A 141 -12.45 -8.01 -1.16
C GLU A 141 -11.95 -7.17 0.04
N VAL A 142 -11.19 -6.10 -0.19
CA VAL A 142 -10.81 -5.13 0.86
C VAL A 142 -12.05 -4.41 1.42
N ASP A 143 -12.91 -3.90 0.55
CA ASP A 143 -14.16 -3.21 0.93
C ASP A 143 -15.08 -4.11 1.78
N ALA A 144 -15.18 -5.39 1.44
CA ALA A 144 -15.93 -6.36 2.25
C ALA A 144 -15.36 -6.49 3.67
N ILE A 145 -14.03 -6.60 3.81
CA ILE A 145 -13.38 -6.72 5.11
C ILE A 145 -13.54 -5.43 5.94
N LEU A 146 -13.41 -4.26 5.33
CA LEU A 146 -13.60 -2.99 6.03
C LEU A 146 -15.04 -2.84 6.55
N LYS A 147 -16.04 -3.23 5.74
CA LYS A 147 -17.45 -3.25 6.16
C LYS A 147 -17.71 -4.19 7.33
N ASP A 148 -17.14 -5.39 7.30
CA ASP A 148 -17.26 -6.37 8.39
C ASP A 148 -16.64 -5.87 9.70
N ASN A 149 -15.64 -4.97 9.62
CA ASN A 149 -14.99 -4.34 10.77
C ASN A 149 -15.57 -2.96 11.13
N HIS A 150 -16.64 -2.52 10.46
CA HIS A 150 -17.24 -1.19 10.62
C HIS A 150 -16.25 -0.03 10.40
N ILE A 151 -15.26 -0.20 9.52
CA ILE A 151 -14.31 0.85 9.16
C ILE A 151 -14.80 1.53 7.87
N ASN A 152 -14.85 2.86 7.88
CA ASN A 152 -15.36 3.66 6.78
C ASN A 152 -14.26 3.88 5.72
N THR A 153 -14.58 3.58 4.46
CA THR A 153 -13.68 3.93 3.35
C THR A 153 -13.94 5.38 2.95
N TYR A 154 -13.02 6.28 3.32
CA TYR A 154 -13.09 7.70 2.99
C TYR A 154 -12.82 7.93 1.50
N ARG A 155 -11.76 7.29 0.98
CA ARG A 155 -11.31 7.42 -0.40
C ARG A 155 -10.54 6.18 -0.84
N THR A 156 -10.60 5.88 -2.12
CA THR A 156 -9.86 4.75 -2.69
C THR A 156 -9.03 5.19 -3.89
N PHE A 157 -7.76 4.80 -3.91
CA PHE A 157 -6.86 4.91 -5.06
C PHE A 157 -6.51 3.52 -5.58
N ILE A 158 -6.65 3.28 -6.88
CA ILE A 158 -6.40 1.97 -7.51
C ILE A 158 -5.58 2.17 -8.77
N GLY A 159 -4.41 1.54 -8.85
CA GLY A 159 -3.56 1.62 -10.03
C GLY A 159 -2.11 1.22 -9.75
N ASN A 160 -1.23 1.55 -10.67
CA ASN A 160 0.21 1.31 -10.55
C ASN A 160 0.90 2.62 -10.20
N PHE A 161 1.26 2.80 -8.91
CA PHE A 161 1.87 4.03 -8.42
C PHE A 161 3.31 3.82 -7.98
N ILE A 162 3.53 2.84 -7.09
CA ILE A 162 4.86 2.43 -6.59
C ILE A 162 5.11 1.00 -7.08
N THR A 163 5.66 0.89 -8.29
CA THR A 163 5.86 -0.39 -8.99
C THR A 163 7.26 -0.98 -8.76
N SER A 164 7.43 -2.25 -9.16
CA SER A 164 8.72 -2.92 -9.29
C SER A 164 8.91 -3.46 -10.70
N MET A 165 9.19 -2.56 -11.65
CA MET A 165 9.27 -2.89 -13.08
C MET A 165 8.02 -3.69 -13.52
N GLU A 166 8.18 -4.87 -14.10
CA GLU A 166 7.09 -5.76 -14.55
C GLU A 166 6.70 -6.83 -13.52
N MET A 167 7.06 -6.67 -12.25
CA MET A 167 6.70 -7.63 -11.21
C MET A 167 5.17 -7.86 -11.18
N GLY A 168 4.77 -9.12 -11.17
CA GLY A 168 3.38 -9.52 -10.97
C GLY A 168 3.08 -9.50 -9.48
N GLY A 169 2.01 -8.83 -9.08
CA GLY A 169 1.61 -8.71 -7.68
C GLY A 169 0.99 -7.36 -7.36
N PHE A 170 0.57 -7.20 -6.11
CA PHE A 170 -0.04 -5.98 -5.63
C PHE A 170 0.27 -5.75 -4.14
N SER A 171 0.07 -4.53 -3.68
CA SER A 171 0.04 -4.17 -2.26
C SER A 171 -1.26 -3.48 -1.90
N ILE A 172 -1.68 -3.69 -0.66
CA ILE A 172 -2.79 -2.98 -0.04
C ILE A 172 -2.21 -2.09 1.04
N THR A 173 -2.69 -0.85 1.07
CA THR A 173 -2.32 0.15 2.06
C THR A 173 -3.59 0.75 2.65
N LEU A 174 -3.62 0.90 3.97
CA LEU A 174 -4.59 1.70 4.70
C LEU A 174 -3.89 2.88 5.34
N MET A 175 -4.46 4.08 5.20
CA MET A 175 -4.09 5.24 6.01
C MET A 175 -5.31 5.72 6.79
N LYS A 176 -5.25 5.68 8.12
CA LYS A 176 -6.28 6.30 8.96
C LYS A 176 -6.22 7.81 8.80
N VAL A 177 -7.37 8.46 8.64
CA VAL A 177 -7.44 9.90 8.38
C VAL A 177 -8.27 10.64 9.43
N ASP A 178 -7.66 11.68 9.97
CA ASP A 178 -8.36 12.75 10.69
C ASP A 178 -8.70 13.89 9.72
N ASP A 179 -9.30 14.98 10.22
CA ASP A 179 -9.63 16.15 9.41
C ASP A 179 -8.40 16.78 8.75
N THR A 180 -7.23 16.69 9.39
CA THR A 180 -5.96 17.18 8.83
C THR A 180 -5.60 16.40 7.57
N LEU A 181 -5.55 15.07 7.66
CA LEU A 181 -5.17 14.20 6.55
C LEU A 181 -6.25 14.17 5.47
N LYS A 182 -7.55 14.25 5.81
CA LYS A 182 -8.64 14.38 4.84
C LYS A 182 -8.44 15.60 3.95
N ARG A 183 -8.18 16.78 4.55
CA ARG A 183 -7.87 18.01 3.80
C ARG A 183 -6.65 17.84 2.90
N CYS A 184 -5.60 17.19 3.40
CA CYS A 184 -4.40 16.96 2.60
C CYS A 184 -4.66 16.00 1.43
N ILE A 185 -5.47 14.96 1.62
CA ILE A 185 -5.80 13.96 0.61
C ILE A 185 -6.66 14.56 -0.50
N ASP A 186 -7.63 15.40 -0.16
CA ASP A 186 -8.50 16.05 -1.14
C ASP A 186 -7.88 17.26 -1.83
N HIS A 187 -6.77 17.79 -1.31
CA HIS A 187 -6.09 18.92 -1.94
C HIS A 187 -5.73 18.61 -3.40
N PRO A 188 -5.98 19.51 -4.37
CA PRO A 188 -5.66 19.22 -5.76
C PRO A 188 -4.17 18.93 -5.98
N ILE A 189 -3.88 18.03 -6.92
CA ILE A 189 -2.53 17.72 -7.38
C ILE A 189 -2.58 17.33 -8.87
N ASP A 190 -1.62 17.83 -9.64
CA ASP A 190 -1.47 17.51 -11.06
C ASP A 190 -0.05 17.01 -11.33
N CYS A 191 0.25 15.79 -10.88
CA CYS A 191 1.49 15.10 -11.19
C CYS A 191 1.27 14.10 -12.35
N PRO A 192 2.30 13.79 -13.15
CA PRO A 192 2.16 12.93 -14.33
C PRO A 192 1.46 11.60 -14.07
N ASN A 193 1.73 10.96 -12.92
CA ASN A 193 1.24 9.63 -12.55
C ASN A 193 0.33 9.62 -11.31
N PHE A 194 -0.06 10.80 -10.80
CA PHE A 194 -1.01 10.90 -9.69
C PHE A 194 -1.74 12.25 -9.76
N LYS A 195 -3.05 12.21 -9.97
CA LYS A 195 -3.89 13.41 -10.09
C LYS A 195 -5.09 13.32 -9.17
N VAL A 196 -5.36 14.42 -8.48
CA VAL A 196 -6.60 14.69 -7.75
C VAL A 196 -7.03 16.08 -8.21
N ILE A 197 -8.13 16.17 -8.95
CA ILE A 197 -8.60 17.41 -9.60
C ILE A 197 -9.95 17.77 -9.00
#